data_AF-B2UBV0-F1
#
_entry.id   AF-B2UBV0-F1
#
_cell.length_a   1.000
_cell.length_b   1.000
_cell.length_c   1.000
_cell.angle_alpha   90.00
_cell.angle_beta   90.00
_cell.angle_gamma   90.00
#
_symmetry.space_group_name_H-M   'P 1'
#
loop_
_entity.id
_entity.type
_entity.pdbx_description
1 polymer ?
#
loop_
_entity_poly.entity_id
_entity_poly.type
_entity_poly.pdbx_seq_one_letter_code
_entity_poly.pdbx_strand_id
1 'polypeptide(L)' 'MPADKFGRFMTSDTFLTRADAAVAAAVRRLEKQGIVPAYIRRQPEPQAKSEAAPSDIPPDVSQDVTSKHESPGSK' A
#
# COMPACT_ATOMS: atom_id res chain seq x y z
N MET A 1 -7.66 10.86 17.16
CA MET A 1 -7.36 9.40 17.19
C MET A 1 -5.88 9.22 16.85
N PRO A 2 -5.14 8.28 17.47
CA PRO A 2 -3.79 7.95 16.98
C PRO A 2 -3.88 7.47 15.53
N ALA A 3 -3.01 8.02 14.67
CA ALA A 3 -3.09 7.86 13.21
C ALA A 3 -2.92 6.39 12.76
N ASP A 4 -2.20 5.58 13.53
CA ASP A 4 -1.74 4.25 13.08
C ASP A 4 -2.63 3.08 13.50
N LYS A 5 -3.86 3.33 13.97
CA LYS A 5 -4.78 2.25 14.39
C LYS A 5 -4.99 1.21 13.29
N PHE A 6 -5.13 1.68 12.05
CA PHE A 6 -5.38 0.83 10.91
C PHE A 6 -4.15 0.00 10.53
N GLY A 7 -2.98 0.64 10.44
CA GLY A 7 -1.73 -0.06 10.17
C GLY A 7 -1.44 -1.14 11.20
N ARG A 8 -1.63 -0.81 12.48
CA ARG A 8 -1.43 -1.76 13.59
C ARG A 8 -2.42 -2.93 13.58
N PHE A 9 -3.64 -2.70 13.11
CA PHE A 9 -4.60 -3.77 12.88
C PHE A 9 -4.17 -4.67 11.72
N MET A 10 -3.76 -4.08 10.59
CA MET A 10 -3.28 -4.83 9.42
C MET A 10 -2.06 -5.71 9.71
N THR A 11 -1.18 -5.30 10.63
CA THR A 11 -0.03 -6.10 11.06
C THR A 11 -0.34 -7.01 12.25
N SER A 12 -1.58 -7.04 12.74
CA SER A 12 -1.95 -7.87 13.89
C SER A 12 -2.21 -9.31 13.49
N ASP A 13 -1.93 -10.24 14.40
CA ASP A 13 -2.23 -11.66 14.24
C ASP A 13 -3.72 -11.92 13.97
N THR A 14 -4.59 -11.07 14.53
CA THR A 14 -6.03 -11.17 14.33
C THR A 14 -6.44 -10.90 12.89
N PHE A 15 -5.79 -9.93 12.23
CA PHE A 15 -6.00 -9.66 10.83
C PHE A 15 -5.43 -10.79 9.98
N LEU A 16 -4.20 -11.23 10.26
CA LEU A 16 -3.54 -12.31 9.55
C LEU A 16 -4.39 -13.59 9.55
N THR A 17 -4.88 -13.99 10.73
CA THR A 17 -5.75 -15.17 10.88
C THR A 17 -7.03 -15.06 10.04
N ARG A 18 -7.65 -13.88 10.00
CA ARG A 18 -8.86 -13.64 9.20
C ARG A 18 -8.57 -13.63 7.70
N ALA A 19 -7.46 -13.02 7.30
CA ALA A 19 -7.02 -12.98 5.92
C ALA A 19 -6.73 -14.40 5.41
N ASP A 20 -5.96 -15.19 6.16
CA ASP A 20 -5.62 -16.57 5.81
C ASP A 20 -6.88 -17.45 5.68
N ALA A 21 -7.83 -17.32 6.61
CA ALA A 21 -9.09 -18.05 6.55
C ALA A 21 -9.92 -17.67 5.30
N ALA A 22 -9.98 -16.38 4.97
CA ALA A 22 -10.69 -15.90 3.78
C ALA A 22 -10.03 -16.37 2.49
N VAL A 23 -8.69 -16.34 2.42
CA VAL A 23 -7.91 -16.85 1.28
C VAL A 23 -8.14 -18.35 1.12
N ALA A 24 -8.05 -19.13 2.20
CA ALA A 24 -8.30 -20.57 2.16
C ALA A 24 -9.71 -20.91 1.65
N ALA A 25 -10.73 -20.17 2.09
CA ALA A 25 -12.10 -20.35 1.61
C ALA A 25 -12.23 -20.04 0.11
N ALA A 26 -11.58 -18.98 -0.36
CA ALA A 26 -11.57 -18.60 -1.77
C ALA A 26 -10.88 -19.65 -2.64
N VAL A 27 -9.70 -20.14 -2.21
CA VAL A 27 -8.95 -21.20 -2.91
C VAL A 27 -9.81 -22.47 -3.03
N ARG A 28 -10.43 -22.92 -1.94
CA ARG A 28 -11.33 -24.10 -1.98
C ARG A 28 -12.50 -23.93 -2.95
N ARG A 29 -13.01 -22.70 -3.13
CA ARG A 29 -14.08 -22.42 -4.09
C ARG A 29 -13.59 -22.50 -5.52
N LEU A 30 -12.39 -22.01 -5.80
CA LEU A 30 -11.76 -22.08 -7.12
C LEU A 30 -11.42 -23.53 -7.49
N GLU A 31 -10.90 -24.31 -6.55
CA GLU A 31 -10.61 -25.74 -6.75
C GLU A 31 -11.87 -26.53 -7.12
N LYS A 32 -13.00 -26.25 -6.45
CA LYS A 32 -14.31 -26.84 -6.79
C LYS A 32 -14.79 -26.49 -8.19
N GLN A 33 -14.31 -25.39 -8.76
CA GLN A 33 -14.58 -24.97 -10.14
C GLN A 33 -13.56 -25.55 -11.13
N GLY A 34 -12.63 -26.39 -10.68
CA GLY A 34 -11.56 -26.96 -11.50
C GLY A 34 -10.39 -26.01 -11.74
N ILE A 35 -10.35 -24.86 -11.06
CA ILE A 35 -9.26 -23.89 -11.18
C ILE A 35 -8.22 -24.21 -10.11
N VAL A 36 -7.11 -24.80 -10.52
CA VAL A 36 -6.00 -25.16 -9.62
C VAL A 36 -5.14 -23.94 -9.33
N PRO A 37 -4.82 -23.62 -8.06
CA PRO A 37 -3.96 -22.50 -7.73
C PRO A 37 -2.52 -22.73 -8.23
N ALA A 38 -1.95 -21.72 -8.89
CA ALA A 38 -0.54 -21.67 -9.26
C ALA A 38 0.24 -20.86 -8.22
N TYR A 39 1.11 -21.52 -7.45
CA TYR A 39 1.93 -20.87 -6.44
C TYR A 39 3.25 -20.39 -7.05
N ILE A 40 3.46 -19.07 -7.06
CA ILE A 40 4.75 -18.47 -7.45
C ILE A 40 5.57 -18.23 -6.18
N ARG A 41 6.69 -18.93 -6.02
CA ARG A 41 7.67 -18.61 -4.98
C ARG A 41 8.48 -17.40 -5.44
N ARG A 42 8.25 -16.24 -4.82
CA ARG A 42 9.15 -15.10 -5.00
C ARG A 42 10.45 -15.42 -4.28
N GLN A 43 11.57 -15.39 -5.00
CA GLN A 43 12.88 -15.41 -4.37
C GLN A 43 12.98 -14.18 -3.46
N PRO A 44 13.51 -14.31 -2.23
CA PRO A 44 13.78 -13.14 -1.42
C PRO A 44 14.80 -12.27 -2.17
N GLU A 45 14.38 -11.08 -2.58
CA GLU A 45 15.31 -10.05 -3.07
C GLU A 45 16.40 -9.84 -2.00
N PRO A 46 17.69 -9.79 -2.37
CA PRO A 46 18.72 -9.39 -1.44
C PRO A 46 18.34 -8.00 -0.91
N GLN A 47 18.18 -7.91 0.41
CA GLN A 47 17.78 -6.69 1.10
C GLN A 47 18.59 -5.52 0.57
N ALA A 48 17.95 -4.62 -0.19
CA ALA A 48 18.51 -3.29 -0.38
C ALA A 48 18.59 -2.69 1.03
N LYS A 49 19.82 -2.62 1.56
CA LYS A 49 20.15 -1.81 2.73
C LYS A 49 19.79 -0.37 2.40
N SER A 50 18.56 0.03 2.70
CA SER A 50 18.22 1.43 2.83
C SER A 50 18.62 1.86 4.23
N GLU A 51 19.94 1.98 4.43
CA GLU A 51 20.54 2.71 5.52
C GLU A 51 20.30 4.19 5.23
N ALA A 52 19.18 4.72 5.73
CA ALA A 52 18.92 6.15 5.78
C ALA A 52 19.26 6.67 7.19
N ALA A 53 20.56 6.88 7.43
CA ALA A 53 21.02 7.81 8.45
C ALA A 53 21.00 9.25 7.89
N PRO A 54 20.83 10.27 8.74
CA PRO A 54 20.21 11.54 8.40
C PRO A 54 21.16 12.42 7.59
N SER A 55 20.64 13.07 6.55
CA SER A 55 21.33 14.17 5.88
C SER A 55 20.45 15.39 5.93
N ASP A 56 21.07 16.44 6.45
CA ASP A 56 20.54 17.71 6.86
C ASP A 56 19.65 18.40 5.82
N ILE A 57 18.60 19.05 6.33
CA ILE A 57 17.80 20.05 5.60
C ILE A 57 18.69 21.27 5.35
N PRO A 58 18.78 21.80 4.12
CA PRO A 58 18.86 23.23 3.90
C PRO A 58 17.47 23.78 3.54
N PRO A 59 17.05 24.93 4.11
CA PRO A 59 15.73 25.48 3.89
C PRO A 59 15.66 26.24 2.56
N ASP A 60 14.41 26.41 2.12
CA ASP A 60 13.95 27.50 1.24
C ASP A 60 14.33 27.41 -0.26
N VAL A 61 13.36 27.02 -1.08
CA VAL A 61 12.89 27.88 -2.18
C VAL A 61 11.38 27.68 -2.34
N SER A 62 10.64 28.69 -1.88
CA SER A 62 9.26 28.96 -2.25
C SER A 62 9.08 29.06 -3.77
N GLN A 63 8.14 28.33 -4.37
CA GLN A 63 7.44 28.75 -5.59
C GLN A 63 5.97 28.32 -5.57
N ASP A 64 5.17 29.22 -5.00
CA ASP A 64 3.91 29.77 -5.53
C ASP A 64 3.21 28.98 -6.66
N VAL A 65 2.09 28.32 -6.35
CA VAL A 65 1.07 27.95 -7.34
C VAL A 65 -0.14 28.85 -7.09
N THR A 66 -0.08 30.06 -7.63
CA THR A 66 -1.26 30.92 -7.76
C THR A 66 -2.12 30.47 -8.94
N SER A 67 -3.32 30.01 -8.57
CA SER A 67 -4.61 30.13 -9.27
C SER A 67 -4.60 30.82 -10.64
N LYS A 68 -5.05 30.11 -11.68
CA LYS A 68 -5.82 30.72 -12.77
C LYS A 68 -7.05 29.86 -13.09
N HIS A 69 -8.15 30.23 -12.43
CA HIS A 69 -9.50 29.94 -12.86
C HIS A 69 -9.89 30.99 -13.92
N GLU A 70 -10.03 30.59 -15.18
CA GLU A 70 -10.57 31.47 -16.23
C GLU A 70 -11.84 30.85 -16.81
N SER A 71 -12.98 31.47 -16.50
CA SER A 71 -14.27 31.26 -17.16
C SER A 71 -14.32 32.11 -18.43
N PRO A 72 -14.72 31.60 -19.60
CA PRO A 72 -15.07 32.46 -20.73
C PRO A 72 -16.54 32.90 -20.62
N GLY A 73 -16.74 34.21 -20.60
CA GLY A 73 -18.04 34.88 -20.60
C GLY A 73 -18.66 35.05 -22.00
N SER A 74 -19.95 35.37 -21.97
CA SER A 74 -20.89 35.65 -23.06
C SER A 74 -20.40 36.53 -24.21
N LYS A 75 -20.92 36.22 -25.40
CA LYS A 75 -21.46 37.21 -26.34
C LYS A 75 -22.84 36.76 -26.81
#